data_AF-A0A7K2NJP2-F1
#
_entry.id   AF-A0A7K2NJP2-F1
#
_cell.length_a   1.000
_cell.length_b   1.000
_cell.length_c   1.000
_cell.angle_alpha   90.00
_cell.angle_beta   90.00
_cell.angle_gamma   90.00
#
_symmetry.space_group_name_H-M   'P 1'
#
loop_
_entity.id
_entity.type
_entity.pdbx_description
1 polymer ?
#
loop_
_entity_poly.entity_id
_entity_poly.type
_entity_poly.pdbx_seq_one_letter_code
_entity_poly.pdbx_strand_id
1 'polypeptide(L)'
;MSESVEIPADLIALERARHEALAALGGPDVGPPREWSARQRAEWEQRWEAYRRAAHAVNSHPVIRHAVATRTYRETRRALTRAVHPLGDGEE
;
A
#
# COMPACT_ATOMS: atom_id res chain seq x y z
N MET A 1 6.36 -3.17 -26.57
CA MET A 1 6.02 -4.49 -25.99
C MET A 1 5.52 -4.23 -24.58
N SER A 2 4.24 -4.42 -24.30
CA SER A 2 3.73 -4.32 -22.92
C SER A 2 4.17 -5.58 -22.19
N GLU A 3 5.15 -5.43 -21.31
CA GLU A 3 5.54 -6.48 -20.37
C GLU A 3 4.32 -6.78 -19.49
N SER A 4 3.70 -7.94 -19.72
CA SER A 4 2.57 -8.39 -18.89
C SER A 4 3.13 -8.80 -17.55
N VAL A 5 2.80 -8.06 -16.51
CA VAL A 5 3.19 -8.40 -15.14
C VAL A 5 2.30 -9.55 -14.68
N GLU A 6 2.88 -10.74 -14.54
CA GLU A 6 2.20 -11.86 -13.93
C GLU A 6 2.06 -11.59 -12.42
N ILE A 7 0.80 -11.49 -11.96
CA ILE A 7 0.49 -11.28 -10.54
C ILE A 7 0.34 -12.66 -9.90
N PRO A 8 1.15 -13.00 -8.86
CA PRO A 8 1.04 -14.28 -8.17
C PRO A 8 -0.35 -14.50 -7.56
N ALA A 9 -0.84 -15.74 -7.62
CA ALA A 9 -2.19 -16.09 -7.14
C ALA A 9 -2.35 -15.89 -5.63
N ASP A 10 -1.29 -16.09 -4.85
CA ASP A 10 -1.25 -15.82 -3.41
C ASP A 10 -1.37 -14.32 -3.11
N LEU A 11 -0.73 -13.46 -3.90
CA LEU A 11 -0.92 -12.00 -3.78
C LEU A 11 -2.35 -11.58 -4.09
N ILE A 12 -3.00 -12.20 -5.09
CA ILE A 12 -4.43 -11.98 -5.39
C ILE A 12 -5.30 -12.41 -4.20
N ALA A 13 -5.00 -13.55 -3.58
CA ALA A 13 -5.74 -14.03 -2.42
C ALA A 13 -5.58 -13.11 -1.21
N LEU A 14 -4.37 -12.60 -0.95
CA LEU A 14 -4.11 -11.62 0.12
C LEU A 14 -4.86 -10.30 -0.13
N GLU A 15 -4.88 -9.82 -1.37
CA GLU A 15 -5.58 -8.60 -1.74
C GLU A 15 -7.10 -8.75 -1.57
N ARG A 16 -7.67 -9.90 -1.95
CA ARG A 16 -9.08 -10.22 -1.69
C ARG A 16 -9.40 -10.23 -0.20
N ALA A 17 -8.59 -10.91 0.61
CA ALA A 17 -8.76 -10.94 2.07
C ALA A 17 -8.70 -9.53 2.69
N ARG A 18 -7.83 -8.65 2.17
CA ARG A 18 -7.78 -7.25 2.58
C ARG A 18 -9.06 -6.50 2.22
N HIS A 19 -9.60 -6.68 1.02
CA HIS A 19 -10.86 -6.07 0.60
C HIS A 19 -12.05 -6.55 1.42
N GLU A 20 -12.14 -7.85 1.71
CA GLU A 20 -13.19 -8.42 2.56
C GLU A 20 -13.13 -7.84 3.98
N ALA A 21 -11.92 -7.75 4.56
CA ALA A 21 -11.73 -7.16 5.88
C ALA A 21 -12.10 -5.66 5.90
N LEU A 22 -11.80 -4.92 4.83
CA LEU A 22 -12.20 -3.51 4.70
C LEU A 22 -13.73 -3.36 4.54
N ALA A 23 -14.38 -4.24 3.78
CA ALA A 23 -15.83 -4.25 3.62
C ALA A 23 -16.53 -4.52 4.97
N ALA A 24 -15.97 -5.40 5.80
CA ALA A 24 -16.47 -5.69 7.15
C ALA A 24 -16.40 -4.48 8.10
N LEU A 25 -15.59 -3.47 7.79
CA LEU A 25 -15.49 -2.21 8.55
C LEU A 25 -16.51 -1.15 8.09
N GLY A 26 -17.13 -1.34 6.93
CA GLY A 26 -18.04 -0.35 6.32
C GLY A 26 -17.33 0.75 5.50
N GLY A 27 -16.02 0.61 5.23
CA GLY A 27 -15.24 1.53 4.39
C GLY A 27 -13.98 2.11 5.06
N PRO A 28 -13.13 2.84 4.30
CA PRO A 28 -11.82 3.33 4.77
C PRO A 28 -11.88 4.50 5.76
N ASP A 29 -13.02 5.20 5.88
CA ASP A 29 -13.17 6.41 6.72
C ASP A 29 -13.98 6.20 8.00
N VAL A 30 -14.28 4.96 8.37
CA VAL A 30 -15.17 4.68 9.51
C VAL A 30 -14.35 4.49 10.79
N GLY A 31 -13.89 5.60 11.38
CA GLY A 31 -13.49 5.60 12.79
C GLY A 31 -14.74 5.37 13.68
N PRO A 32 -14.61 4.70 14.84
CA PRO A 32 -15.75 4.45 15.71
C PRO A 32 -16.36 5.78 16.20
N PRO A 33 -17.65 6.05 15.95
CA PRO A 33 -18.36 7.18 16.53
C PRO A 33 -18.18 7.25 18.06
N ARG A 34 -18.09 8.47 18.60
CA ARG A 34 -17.97 8.68 20.06
C ARG A 34 -19.13 8.07 20.85
N GLU A 35 -20.29 7.91 20.22
CA GLU A 35 -21.53 7.40 20.83
C GLU A 35 -21.57 5.87 20.93
N TRP A 36 -20.61 5.16 20.34
CA TRP A 36 -20.55 3.70 20.45
C TRP A 36 -20.27 3.24 21.87
N SER A 37 -21.03 2.24 22.30
CA SER A 37 -20.75 1.49 23.53
C SER A 37 -19.37 0.85 23.50
N ALA A 38 -18.82 0.54 24.67
CA ALA A 38 -17.54 -0.16 24.80
C ALA A 38 -17.50 -1.47 23.99
N ARG A 39 -18.63 -2.20 23.96
CA ARG A 39 -18.77 -3.43 23.17
C ARG A 39 -18.67 -3.18 21.66
N GLN A 40 -19.39 -2.19 21.14
CA GLN A 40 -19.34 -1.85 19.71
C GLN A 40 -17.93 -1.41 19.29
N ARG A 41 -17.24 -0.64 20.13
CA ARG A 41 -15.84 -0.27 19.89
C ARG A 41 -14.92 -1.49 19.87
N ALA A 42 -15.06 -2.40 20.83
CA ALA A 42 -14.25 -3.62 20.89
C ALA A 42 -14.47 -4.53 19.68
N GLU A 43 -15.71 -4.66 19.19
CA GLU A 43 -16.01 -5.43 17.98
C GLU A 43 -15.41 -4.78 16.72
N TRP A 44 -15.46 -3.46 16.61
CA TRP A 44 -14.82 -2.73 15.51
C TRP A 44 -13.29 -2.84 15.56
N GLU A 45 -12.68 -2.70 16.73
CA GLU A 45 -11.22 -2.81 16.89
C GLU A 45 -10.71 -4.19 16.45
N GLN A 46 -11.46 -5.26 16.73
CA GLN A 46 -11.15 -6.60 16.24
C GLN A 46 -11.20 -6.71 14.72
N ARG A 47 -12.22 -6.11 14.09
CA ARG A 47 -12.34 -6.05 12.62
C ARG A 47 -11.21 -5.20 12.03
N TRP A 48 -10.85 -4.11 12.69
CA TRP A 48 -9.76 -3.23 12.29
C TRP A 48 -8.42 -3.97 12.33
N GLU A 49 -8.18 -4.75 13.39
CA GLU A 49 -6.98 -5.57 13.51
C GLU A 49 -6.88 -6.63 12.41
N ALA A 50 -8.01 -7.24 12.02
CA ALA A 50 -8.04 -8.18 10.90
C ALA A 50 -7.65 -7.49 9.58
N TYR A 51 -8.18 -6.29 9.31
CA TYR A 51 -7.79 -5.48 8.16
C TYR A 51 -6.30 -5.10 8.20
N ARG A 52 -5.79 -4.62 9.35
CA ARG A 52 -4.37 -4.26 9.50
C ARG A 52 -3.44 -5.43 9.19
N ARG A 53 -3.77 -6.63 9.66
CA ARG A 53 -2.99 -7.84 9.37
C ARG A 53 -3.01 -8.20 7.89
N ALA A 54 -4.18 -8.15 7.24
CA ALA A 54 -4.29 -8.41 5.81
C ALA A 54 -3.52 -7.37 4.97
N ALA A 55 -3.64 -6.08 5.31
CA ALA A 55 -2.90 -5.01 4.66
C ALA A 55 -1.38 -5.16 4.84
N HIS A 56 -0.93 -5.52 6.04
CA HIS A 56 0.48 -5.79 6.31
C HIS A 56 1.00 -6.97 5.49
N ALA A 57 0.22 -8.05 5.34
CA ALA A 57 0.61 -9.21 4.54
C ALA A 57 0.80 -8.85 3.06
N VAL A 58 -0.13 -8.09 2.48
CA VAL A 58 0.01 -7.55 1.10
C VAL A 58 1.27 -6.70 0.96
N ASN A 59 1.45 -5.71 1.85
CA ASN A 59 2.57 -4.76 1.76
C ASN A 59 3.94 -5.41 2.00
N SER A 60 3.97 -6.50 2.77
CA SER A 60 5.19 -7.26 3.04
C SER A 60 5.50 -8.30 1.96
N HIS A 61 4.57 -8.55 1.04
CA HIS A 61 4.75 -9.55 -0.02
C HIS A 61 5.98 -9.22 -0.89
N PRO A 62 6.86 -10.19 -1.21
CA PRO A 62 8.10 -9.94 -1.93
C PRO A 62 7.93 -9.18 -3.25
N VAL A 63 6.87 -9.49 -4.01
CA VAL A 63 6.56 -8.79 -5.27
C VAL A 63 6.23 -7.31 -5.05
N ILE A 64 5.42 -6.98 -4.04
CA ILE A 64 5.08 -5.59 -3.72
C ILE A 64 6.33 -4.86 -3.21
N ARG A 65 7.10 -5.46 -2.30
CA ARG A 65 8.34 -4.87 -1.80
C ARG A 65 9.35 -4.62 -2.91
N HIS A 66 9.50 -5.56 -3.85
CA HIS A 66 10.38 -5.41 -4.99
C HIS A 66 9.91 -4.29 -5.92
N ALA A 67 8.61 -4.23 -6.22
CA ALA A 67 8.06 -3.15 -7.05
C ALA A 67 8.29 -1.76 -6.44
N VAL A 68 8.05 -1.63 -5.12
CA VAL A 68 8.33 -0.39 -4.38
C VAL A 68 9.83 -0.06 -4.42
N ALA A 69 10.70 -1.02 -4.10
CA ALA A 69 12.15 -0.81 -4.11
C ALA A 69 12.67 -0.38 -5.48
N THR A 70 12.21 -1.03 -6.56
CA THR A 70 12.57 -0.67 -7.93
C THR A 70 12.09 0.73 -8.30
N ARG A 71 10.88 1.11 -7.89
CA ARG A 71 10.36 2.47 -8.10
C ARG A 71 11.20 3.50 -7.36
N THR A 72 11.44 3.30 -6.06
CA THR A 72 12.26 4.21 -5.24
C THR A 72 13.66 4.33 -5.82
N TYR A 73 14.30 3.22 -6.20
CA TYR A 73 15.61 3.24 -6.85
C TYR A 73 15.62 4.10 -8.13
N ARG A 74 14.62 3.93 -9.01
CA ARG A 74 14.51 4.72 -10.25
C ARG A 74 14.33 6.21 -9.96
N GLU A 75 13.48 6.55 -8.99
CA GLU A 75 13.24 7.93 -8.58
C GLU A 75 14.50 8.57 -7.97
N THR A 76 15.18 7.88 -7.05
CA THR A 76 16.45 8.32 -6.45
C THR A 76 17.53 8.49 -7.52
N ARG A 77 17.67 7.52 -8.44
CA ARG A 77 18.66 7.61 -9.53
C ARG A 77 18.42 8.82 -10.42
N ARG A 78 17.17 9.10 -10.79
CA ARG A 78 16.79 10.31 -11.56
C ARG A 78 17.09 11.59 -10.80
N ALA A 79 16.81 11.64 -9.50
CA ALA A 79 17.12 12.78 -8.66
C ALA A 79 18.64 13.03 -8.59
N LEU A 80 19.43 11.97 -8.40
CA LEU A 80 20.89 12.03 -8.41
C LEU A 80 21.43 12.52 -9.76
N THR A 81 20.94 11.99 -10.88
CA THR A 81 21.36 12.45 -12.21
C THR A 81 21.08 13.94 -12.40
N ARG A 82 19.92 14.45 -11.98
CA ARG A 82 19.59 15.88 -12.04
C ARG A 82 20.44 16.74 -11.11
N ALA A 83 20.85 16.21 -9.96
CA ALA A 83 21.70 16.94 -9.01
C ALA A 83 23.16 17.01 -9.46
N VAL A 84 23.66 15.98 -10.16
CA VAL A 84 25.04 15.91 -10.68
C VAL A 84 25.18 16.62 -12.02
N HIS A 85 24.12 16.59 -12.83
CA HIS A 85 23.99 17.41 -14.02
C HIS A 85 22.82 18.38 -13.81
N PRO A 86 22.97 19.40 -12.93
CA PRO A 86 22.08 20.54 -13.02
C PRO A 86 22.23 21.01 -14.46
N LEU A 87 21.13 21.23 -15.16
CA LEU A 87 21.13 21.77 -16.51
C LEU A 87 22.22 22.84 -16.56
N GLY A 88 23.28 22.57 -17.33
CA GLY A 88 24.31 23.57 -17.56
C GLY A 88 23.57 24.78 -18.08
N ASP A 89 23.79 25.91 -17.43
CA ASP A 89 23.37 27.22 -17.88
C ASP A 89 23.80 27.36 -19.35
N GLY A 90 22.85 27.09 -20.24
CA GLY A 90 22.92 27.48 -21.64
C GLY A 90 22.31 28.86 -21.75
N GLU A 91 23.00 29.85 -21.18
CA GLU A 91 23.04 31.16 -21.81
C GLU A 91 23.84 31.01 -23.09
N GLU A 92 23.15 31.09 -24.24
CA GLU A 92 23.47 31.98 -25.37
C GLU A 92 22.34 31.93 -26.41
#